data_AF-A0A545ASA1-F1
#
_entry.id   AF-A0A545ASA1-F1
#
_cell.length_a   1.000
_cell.length_b   1.000
_cell.length_c   1.000
_cell.angle_alpha   90.00
_cell.angle_beta   90.00
_cell.angle_gamma   90.00
#
_symmetry.space_group_name_H-M   'P 1'
#
loop_
_entity.id
_entity.type
_entity.pdbx_description
1 polymer ?
#
loop_
_entity_poly.entity_id
_entity_poly.type
_entity_poly.pdbx_seq_one_letter_code
_entity_poly.pdbx_strand_id
1 'polypeptide(L)'
;MDDDLPRMPGMREAALRRRRETAGALADQRRAAGLSQTEVAARMGTSQSSVARLEAGEVDPRMSTLDRYAEALGGRLDVSLRFEPGHSAGRPFASPVRPFPGVVAPGFRPDPGVGAGPDAAPVRPAAAHLPTSPVAGDSPTPRNPNDRRW
;
A
#
# COMPACT_ATOMS: atom_id res chain seq x y z
N MET A 1 -24.94 -27.90 19.29
CA MET A 1 -26.02 -27.84 18.27
C MET A 1 -25.79 -26.56 17.48
N ASP A 2 -26.01 -26.63 16.16
CA ASP A 2 -25.71 -25.63 15.11
C ASP A 2 -24.32 -25.69 14.44
N ASP A 3 -23.92 -26.86 13.95
CA ASP A 3 -22.79 -27.01 13.00
C ASP A 3 -23.17 -27.96 11.83
N ASP A 4 -24.39 -27.80 11.31
CA ASP A 4 -24.93 -28.65 10.23
C ASP A 4 -25.42 -27.82 9.04
N LEU A 5 -24.45 -27.22 8.34
CA LEU A 5 -24.61 -26.87 6.93
C LEU A 5 -23.40 -27.46 6.20
N PRO A 6 -23.60 -28.35 5.19
CA PRO A 6 -22.51 -28.75 4.31
C PRO A 6 -22.03 -27.53 3.52
N ARG A 7 -20.98 -26.85 3.99
CA ARG A 7 -20.29 -25.87 3.16
C ARG A 7 -19.52 -26.64 2.09
N MET A 8 -20.10 -26.68 0.89
CA MET A 8 -19.60 -27.33 -0.32
C MET A 8 -18.07 -27.53 -0.31
N PRO A 9 -17.56 -28.78 -0.33
CA PRO A 9 -16.14 -29.05 -0.47
C PRO A 9 -15.56 -28.25 -1.64
N GLY A 10 -14.52 -27.44 -1.39
CA GLY A 10 -13.86 -26.59 -2.39
C GLY A 10 -14.15 -25.08 -2.31
N MET A 11 -15.30 -24.63 -1.78
CA MET A 11 -15.57 -23.17 -1.67
C MET A 11 -14.61 -22.48 -0.69
N ARG A 12 -14.33 -23.15 0.44
CA ARG A 12 -13.37 -22.68 1.45
C ARG A 12 -11.94 -22.61 0.90
N GLU A 13 -11.56 -23.58 0.09
CA GLU A 13 -10.24 -23.64 -0.55
C GLU A 13 -10.10 -22.55 -1.61
N ALA A 14 -11.13 -22.34 -2.43
CA ALA A 14 -11.18 -21.27 -3.41
C ALA A 14 -11.11 -19.89 -2.76
N ALA A 15 -11.79 -19.69 -1.63
CA ALA A 15 -11.71 -18.44 -0.86
C ALA A 15 -10.31 -18.21 -0.28
N LEU A 16 -9.68 -19.24 0.31
CA LEU A 16 -8.32 -19.15 0.84
C LEU A 16 -7.31 -18.85 -0.27
N ARG A 17 -7.47 -19.49 -1.44
CA ARG A 17 -6.63 -19.24 -2.61
C ARG A 17 -6.72 -17.77 -3.05
N ARG A 18 -7.94 -17.24 -3.24
CA ARG A 18 -8.15 -15.82 -3.58
C ARG A 18 -7.57 -14.86 -2.55
N ARG A 19 -7.66 -15.20 -1.27
CA ARG A 19 -7.04 -14.40 -0.20
C ARG A 19 -5.52 -14.37 -0.30
N ARG A 20 -4.88 -15.52 -0.56
CA ARG A 20 -3.43 -15.59 -0.79
C ARG A 20 -2.99 -14.83 -2.04
N GLU A 21 -3.74 -14.94 -3.13
CA GLU A 21 -3.51 -14.19 -4.37
C GLU A 21 -3.54 -12.67 -4.09
N THR A 22 -4.57 -12.20 -3.37
CA THR A 22 -4.70 -10.79 -2.98
C THR A 22 -3.54 -10.34 -2.08
N ALA A 23 -3.17 -11.15 -1.08
CA ALA A 23 -2.07 -10.85 -0.17
C ALA A 23 -0.71 -10.79 -0.88
N GLY A 24 -0.48 -11.71 -1.82
CA GLY A 24 0.70 -11.70 -2.70
C GLY A 24 0.78 -10.43 -3.52
N ALA A 25 -0.33 -10.01 -4.13
CA ALA A 25 -0.39 -8.77 -4.91
C ALA A 25 -0.04 -7.53 -4.07
N LEU A 26 -0.48 -7.44 -2.82
CA LEU A 26 -0.08 -6.35 -1.91
C LEU A 26 1.43 -6.34 -1.66
N ALA A 27 2.01 -7.51 -1.35
CA ALA A 27 3.45 -7.63 -1.11
C ALA A 27 4.28 -7.29 -2.36
N ASP A 28 3.79 -7.64 -3.54
CA ASP A 28 4.42 -7.31 -4.82
C ASP A 28 4.40 -5.81 -5.07
N GLN A 29 3.26 -5.14 -4.86
CA GLN A 29 3.15 -3.68 -4.99
C GLN A 29 4.06 -2.95 -4.00
N ARG A 30 4.14 -3.40 -2.75
CA ARG A 30 5.09 -2.85 -1.77
C ARG A 30 6.54 -2.99 -2.24
N ARG A 31 6.91 -4.17 -2.75
CA ARG A 31 8.27 -4.41 -3.26
C ARG A 31 8.56 -3.53 -4.48
N ALA A 32 7.59 -3.31 -5.36
CA ALA A 32 7.71 -2.39 -6.49
C ALA A 32 7.87 -0.92 -6.04
N ALA A 33 7.25 -0.53 -4.92
CA ALA A 33 7.44 0.78 -4.29
C ALA A 33 8.77 0.92 -3.53
N GLY A 34 9.58 -0.14 -3.43
CA GLY A 34 10.87 -0.13 -2.73
C GLY A 34 10.76 -0.04 -1.21
N LEU A 35 9.60 -0.35 -0.63
CA LEU A 35 9.35 -0.19 0.80
C LEU A 35 9.49 -1.53 1.54
N SER A 36 10.02 -1.51 2.75
CA SER A 36 9.97 -2.63 3.69
C SER A 36 8.61 -2.73 4.38
N GLN A 37 8.31 -3.89 4.98
CA GLN A 37 7.09 -4.08 5.77
C GLN A 37 7.04 -3.12 6.97
N THR A 38 8.18 -2.82 7.59
CA THR A 38 8.27 -1.88 8.72
C THR A 38 7.93 -0.45 8.29
N GLU A 39 8.39 -0.01 7.12
CA GLU A 39 8.08 1.31 6.58
C GLU A 39 6.60 1.47 6.24
N VAL A 40 6.00 0.46 5.60
CA VAL A 40 4.55 0.45 5.34
C VAL A 40 3.77 0.44 6.65
N ALA A 41 4.18 -0.36 7.63
CA ALA A 41 3.55 -0.41 8.94
C ALA A 41 3.57 0.95 9.65
N ALA A 42 4.72 1.63 9.62
CA ALA A 42 4.87 2.97 10.18
C ALA A 42 3.92 3.98 9.50
N ARG A 43 3.83 3.96 8.17
CA ARG A 43 2.91 4.84 7.42
C ARG A 43 1.44 4.54 7.69
N MET A 44 1.10 3.28 7.89
CA MET A 44 -0.27 2.85 8.23
C MET A 44 -0.65 3.08 9.70
N GLY A 45 0.31 3.39 10.57
CA GLY A 45 0.10 3.45 12.02
C GLY A 45 -0.20 2.09 12.64
N THR A 46 0.48 1.02 12.20
CA THR A 46 0.31 -0.35 12.71
C THR A 46 1.66 -1.04 12.96
N SER A 47 1.64 -2.29 13.43
CA SER A 47 2.87 -3.07 13.64
C SER A 47 3.36 -3.76 12.37
N GLN A 48 4.68 -3.96 12.26
CA GLN A 48 5.27 -4.77 11.17
C GLN A 48 4.69 -6.19 11.13
N SER A 49 4.45 -6.81 12.30
CA SER A 49 3.83 -8.13 12.39
C SER A 49 2.39 -8.15 11.82
N SER A 50 1.64 -7.06 11.99
CA SER A 50 0.30 -6.93 11.40
C SER A 50 0.36 -6.86 9.88
N VAL A 51 1.34 -6.13 9.33
CA VAL A 51 1.60 -6.08 7.88
C VAL A 51 2.07 -7.45 7.36
N ALA A 52 2.94 -8.14 8.08
CA ALA A 52 3.42 -9.47 7.70
C ALA A 52 2.26 -10.49 7.62
N ARG A 53 1.37 -10.49 8.61
CA ARG A 53 0.17 -11.37 8.61
C ARG A 53 -0.81 -11.02 7.49
N LEU A 54 -0.93 -9.73 7.15
CA LEU A 54 -1.70 -9.26 6.01
C LEU A 54 -1.13 -9.79 4.70
N GLU A 55 0.17 -9.60 4.46
CA GLU A 55 0.88 -10.06 3.26
C GLU A 55 0.98 -11.59 3.15
N ALA A 56 0.91 -12.31 4.28
CA ALA A 56 0.83 -13.77 4.32
C ALA A 56 -0.59 -14.31 4.03
N GLY A 57 -1.61 -13.44 3.97
CA GLY A 57 -3.00 -13.84 3.80
C GLY A 57 -3.53 -14.66 4.98
N GLU A 58 -3.04 -14.39 6.19
CA GLU A 58 -3.51 -15.03 7.42
C GLU A 58 -4.77 -14.37 7.99
N VAL A 59 -4.94 -13.08 7.70
CA VAL A 59 -6.10 -12.29 8.12
C VAL A 59 -7.01 -12.00 6.93
N ASP A 60 -8.29 -11.80 7.21
CA ASP A 60 -9.24 -11.25 6.26
C ASP A 60 -9.31 -9.72 6.45
N PRO A 61 -8.64 -8.92 5.60
CA PRO A 61 -8.58 -7.48 5.79
C PRO A 61 -9.91 -6.82 5.47
N ARG A 62 -10.28 -5.83 6.29
CA ARG A 62 -11.35 -4.89 5.94
C ARG A 62 -10.92 -4.05 4.75
N MET A 63 -11.90 -3.54 3.99
CA MET A 63 -11.65 -2.60 2.89
C MET A 63 -10.82 -1.39 3.34
N SER A 64 -11.12 -0.84 4.52
CA SER A 64 -10.37 0.28 5.12
C SER A 64 -8.91 -0.05 5.46
N THR A 65 -8.55 -1.32 5.60
CA THR A 65 -7.16 -1.75 5.79
C THR A 65 -6.43 -1.78 4.45
N LEU A 66 -7.08 -2.26 3.39
CA LEU A 66 -6.53 -2.26 2.04
C LEU A 66 -6.32 -0.84 1.52
N ASP A 67 -7.27 0.06 1.80
CA ASP A 67 -7.20 1.46 1.41
C ASP A 67 -6.01 2.17 2.09
N ARG A 68 -5.88 2.07 3.41
CA ARG A 68 -4.71 2.58 4.14
C ARG A 68 -3.39 1.98 3.68
N TYR A 69 -3.38 0.71 3.27
CA TYR A 69 -2.19 0.08 2.72
C TYR A 69 -1.82 0.73 1.38
N ALA A 70 -2.79 0.95 0.48
CA ALA A 70 -2.58 1.65 -0.78
C ALA A 70 -2.09 3.08 -0.56
N GLU A 71 -2.69 3.83 0.37
CA GLU A 71 -2.25 5.17 0.75
C GLU A 71 -0.80 5.18 1.29
N ALA A 72 -0.43 4.18 2.10
CA ALA A 72 0.93 4.03 2.61
C ALA A 72 1.96 3.80 1.49
N LEU A 73 1.55 3.21 0.36
CA LEU A 73 2.38 3.10 -0.84
C LEU A 73 2.39 4.39 -1.69
N GLY A 74 1.56 5.39 -1.35
CA GLY A 74 1.36 6.60 -2.16
C GLY A 74 0.35 6.42 -3.30
N GLY A 75 -0.46 5.37 -3.25
CA GLY A 75 -1.47 5.03 -4.25
C GLY A 75 -2.92 5.20 -3.74
N ARG A 76 -3.85 4.62 -4.50
CA ARG A 76 -5.28 4.51 -4.15
C ARG A 76 -5.78 3.12 -4.50
N LEU A 77 -6.73 2.60 -3.74
CA LEU A 77 -7.33 1.29 -4.01
C LEU A 77 -8.33 1.39 -5.18
N ASP A 78 -8.11 0.58 -6.23
CA ASP A 78 -9.09 0.36 -7.31
C ASP A 78 -9.69 -1.05 -7.19
N VAL A 79 -11.02 -1.13 -7.28
CA VAL A 79 -11.76 -2.40 -7.14
C VAL A 79 -12.52 -2.67 -8.42
N SER A 80 -12.15 -3.76 -9.09
CA SER A 80 -12.76 -4.21 -10.34
C SER A 80 -13.38 -5.60 -10.20
N LEU A 81 -14.59 -5.79 -10.73
CA LEU A 81 -15.26 -7.09 -10.76
C LEU A 81 -15.00 -7.80 -12.09
N ARG A 82 -14.58 -9.07 -12.02
CA ARG A 82 -14.40 -9.95 -13.17
C ARG A 82 -15.47 -11.04 -13.12
N PHE A 83 -16.16 -11.26 -14.23
CA PHE A 83 -17.14 -12.33 -14.39
C PHE A 83 -16.51 -13.44 -15.24
N GLU A 84 -16.67 -14.70 -14.80
CA GLU A 84 -16.26 -15.84 -15.60
C GLU A 84 -17.13 -15.96 -16.86
N PRO A 85 -16.60 -16.45 -18.00
CA PRO A 85 -17.40 -16.71 -19.19
C PRO A 85 -18.62 -17.57 -18.85
N GLY A 86 -19.81 -17.17 -19.31
CA GLY A 86 -21.08 -17.84 -19.00
C GLY A 86 -21.77 -17.40 -17.70
N HIS A 87 -21.10 -16.63 -16.83
CA HIS A 87 -21.73 -15.93 -15.71
C HIS A 87 -22.19 -14.53 -16.13
N SER A 88 -22.96 -14.46 -17.22
CA SER A 88 -23.55 -13.21 -17.68
C SER A 88 -24.38 -12.63 -16.55
N ALA A 89 -23.88 -11.55 -15.92
CA ALA A 89 -24.74 -10.59 -15.26
C ALA A 89 -25.76 -10.17 -16.32
N GLY A 90 -26.97 -10.70 -16.22
CA GLY A 90 -28.03 -10.47 -17.18
C GLY A 90 -28.17 -8.97 -17.37
N ARG A 91 -27.89 -8.51 -18.59
CA ARG A 91 -27.83 -7.10 -19.03
C ARG A 91 -26.66 -6.32 -18.44
N PRO A 92 -25.79 -5.70 -19.27
CA PRO A 92 -24.91 -4.66 -18.75
C PRO A 92 -25.78 -3.58 -18.10
N PHE A 93 -25.28 -2.94 -17.04
CA PHE A 93 -25.79 -1.66 -16.51
C PHE A 93 -25.66 -0.51 -17.54
N ALA A 94 -25.83 -0.79 -18.84
CA ALA A 94 -26.14 0.18 -19.87
C ALA A 94 -27.58 0.67 -19.68
N SER A 95 -27.89 1.21 -18.51
CA SER A 95 -28.76 2.38 -18.48
C SER A 95 -27.82 3.55 -18.66
N PRO A 96 -27.97 4.40 -19.70
CA PRO A 96 -27.35 5.71 -19.63
C PRO A 96 -27.84 6.33 -18.33
N VAL A 97 -26.91 6.74 -17.46
CA VAL A 97 -27.24 7.59 -16.32
C VAL A 97 -28.00 8.77 -16.92
N ARG A 98 -29.33 8.78 -16.75
CA ARG A 98 -30.13 9.95 -17.11
C ARG A 98 -29.66 11.04 -16.15
N PRO A 99 -29.20 12.22 -16.63
CA PRO A 99 -28.99 13.33 -15.72
C PRO A 99 -30.31 13.56 -14.97
N PHE A 100 -30.25 13.60 -13.64
CA PHE A 100 -31.41 13.95 -12.83
C PHE A 100 -31.90 15.33 -13.27
N PRO A 101 -33.12 15.47 -13.85
CA PRO A 101 -33.64 16.79 -14.17
C PRO A 101 -33.87 17.53 -12.83
N GLY A 102 -33.13 18.61 -12.62
CA GLY A 102 -33.29 19.50 -11.47
C GLY A 102 -32.11 19.60 -10.49
N VAL A 103 -31.04 18.81 -10.63
CA VAL A 103 -29.80 19.07 -9.86
C VAL A 103 -28.94 20.07 -10.64
N VAL A 104 -29.10 21.35 -10.28
CA VAL A 104 -28.07 22.36 -10.52
C VAL A 104 -27.01 22.14 -9.45
N ALA A 105 -25.82 21.70 -9.82
CA ALA A 105 -24.69 21.67 -8.90
C ALA A 105 -24.44 23.11 -8.39
N PRO A 106 -24.58 23.39 -7.08
CA PRO A 106 -24.30 24.73 -6.57
C PRO A 106 -22.82 25.05 -6.77
N GLY A 107 -22.59 26.28 -7.26
CA GLY A 107 -21.32 26.81 -7.72
C GLY A 107 -20.10 26.38 -6.92
N PHE A 108 -19.20 25.69 -7.61
CA PHE A 108 -17.79 25.67 -7.27
C PHE A 108 -17.28 27.12 -7.27
N ARG A 109 -17.11 27.72 -6.10
CA ARG A 109 -16.39 28.98 -5.93
C ARG A 109 -14.90 28.66 -5.87
N PRO A 110 -14.07 29.08 -6.83
CA PRO A 110 -12.62 29.04 -6.62
C PRO A 110 -12.25 30.02 -5.50
N ASP A 111 -11.37 29.61 -4.59
CA ASP A 111 -10.86 30.43 -3.50
C ASP A 111 -10.18 31.70 -4.04
N PRO A 112 -10.64 32.92 -3.68
CA PRO A 112 -9.94 34.15 -4.01
C PRO A 112 -8.77 34.34 -3.02
N GLY A 113 -7.66 33.65 -3.25
CA GLY A 113 -6.51 33.72 -2.35
C GLY A 113 -5.14 33.39 -2.93
N VAL A 114 -5.03 32.95 -4.19
CA VAL A 114 -3.71 32.74 -4.82
C VAL A 114 -3.25 34.05 -5.45
N GLY A 115 -2.71 34.93 -4.60
CA GLY A 115 -2.01 36.13 -5.00
C GLY A 115 -0.74 35.77 -5.78
N ALA A 116 -0.70 36.20 -7.04
CA ALA A 116 0.54 36.33 -7.80
C ALA A 116 1.31 37.57 -7.30
N GLY A 117 2.61 37.41 -7.08
CA GLY A 117 3.58 38.49 -6.90
C GLY A 117 4.94 37.98 -6.43
N PRO A 118 6.04 38.70 -6.69
CA PRO A 118 6.80 38.52 -7.93
C PRO A 118 8.28 38.17 -7.70
N ASP A 119 8.92 37.74 -8.78
CA ASP A 119 10.36 37.82 -9.11
C ASP A 119 11.31 38.37 -8.02
N ALA A 120 12.21 37.51 -7.53
CA ALA A 120 13.40 37.91 -6.77
C ALA A 120 14.54 36.86 -6.90
N ALA A 121 15.50 37.19 -7.76
CA ALA A 121 16.96 36.92 -7.81
C ALA A 121 17.65 35.90 -6.86
N PRO A 122 18.82 35.34 -7.27
CA PRO A 122 19.42 34.16 -6.65
C PRO A 122 20.25 34.47 -5.39
N VAL A 123 20.16 33.59 -4.39
CA VAL A 123 21.04 33.57 -3.21
C VAL A 123 22.29 32.72 -3.46
N ARG A 124 23.46 33.35 -3.44
CA ARG A 124 24.76 32.72 -3.22
C ARG A 124 25.02 32.60 -1.71
N PRO A 125 25.75 31.57 -1.26
CA PRO A 125 26.84 31.78 -0.30
C PRO A 125 28.13 31.13 -0.83
N ALA A 126 29.24 31.87 -0.96
CA ALA A 126 30.25 32.19 0.06
C ALA A 126 31.14 30.99 0.43
N ALA A 127 32.45 31.18 0.25
CA ALA A 127 33.51 30.19 0.17
C ALA A 127 34.14 29.78 1.52
N ALA A 128 34.98 28.74 1.43
CA ALA A 128 35.97 28.23 2.38
C ALA A 128 35.36 27.47 3.58
N HIS A 129 35.83 26.28 3.96
CA HIS A 129 37.22 25.90 4.24
C HIS A 129 37.40 24.37 4.24
N LEU A 130 38.50 23.88 3.63
CA LEU A 130 39.05 22.53 3.82
C LEU A 130 39.73 22.44 5.20
N PRO A 131 39.88 21.24 5.77
CA PRO A 131 41.21 20.60 5.74
C PRO A 131 41.23 19.06 5.53
N THR A 132 42.11 18.66 4.59
CA THR A 132 43.12 17.57 4.60
C THR A 132 42.93 16.28 5.45
N SER A 133 42.75 15.16 4.74
CA SER A 133 43.38 13.80 4.75
C SER A 133 44.11 13.21 6.00
N PRO A 134 44.62 11.95 5.95
CA PRO A 134 43.93 10.68 6.24
C PRO A 134 44.63 9.85 7.36
N VAL A 135 44.02 8.77 7.88
CA VAL A 135 44.79 7.68 8.51
C VAL A 135 44.11 6.32 8.36
N ALA A 136 44.89 5.35 7.90
CA ALA A 136 44.58 3.93 7.79
C ALA A 136 44.83 3.20 9.12
N GLY A 137 44.18 2.05 9.34
CA GLY A 137 44.62 1.09 10.37
C GLY A 137 43.53 0.23 11.00
N ASP A 138 43.23 -0.88 10.33
CA ASP A 138 43.20 -2.27 10.84
C ASP A 138 42.58 -2.67 12.21
N SER A 139 41.73 -3.72 12.12
CA SER A 139 41.44 -4.80 13.09
C SER A 139 40.51 -4.57 14.30
N PRO A 140 39.85 -5.63 14.87
CA PRO A 140 39.41 -6.92 14.32
C PRO A 140 37.94 -7.28 14.65
N THR A 141 37.46 -8.33 13.98
CA THR A 141 36.17 -9.02 14.10
C THR A 141 35.87 -9.53 15.53
N PRO A 142 34.61 -9.47 16.02
CA PRO A 142 34.25 -10.12 17.27
C PRO A 142 34.23 -11.65 17.10
N ARG A 143 34.97 -12.36 17.96
CA ARG A 143 35.03 -13.82 18.05
C ARG A 143 33.68 -14.38 18.51
N ASN A 144 33.17 -15.39 17.81
CA ASN A 144 31.97 -16.14 18.15
C ASN A 144 32.20 -16.97 19.45
N PRO A 145 31.32 -16.91 20.46
CA PRO A 145 31.46 -17.69 21.69
C PRO A 145 31.31 -19.21 21.52
N ASN A 146 31.01 -19.73 20.32
CA ASN A 146 30.78 -21.16 20.08
C ASN A 146 32.01 -21.96 19.58
N ASP A 147 33.19 -21.36 19.51
CA ASP A 147 34.44 -22.08 19.18
C ASP A 147 35.04 -22.74 20.43
N ARG A 148 34.38 -23.77 20.97
CA ARG A 148 35.04 -24.79 21.80
C ARG A 148 34.60 -26.17 21.32
N ARG A 149 35.60 -26.91 20.83
CA ARG A 149 35.57 -28.36 20.64
C ARG A 149 35.02 -29.04 21.89
N TRP A 150 34.01 -29.88 21.70
CA TRP A 150 33.92 -31.26 22.21
C TRP A 150 33.19 -32.08 21.15
#